data_AF-A0A1B7ZES2-F1
#
_entry.id   AF-A0A1B7ZES2-F1
#
_cell.length_a   1.000
_cell.length_b   1.000
_cell.length_c   1.000
_cell.angle_alpha   90.00
_cell.angle_beta   90.00
_cell.angle_gamma   90.00
#
_symmetry.space_group_name_H-M   'P 1'
#
loop_
_entity.id
_entity.type
_entity.pdbx_description
1 polymer ?
#
loop_
_entity_poly.entity_id
_entity_poly.type
_entity_poly.pdbx_seq_one_letter_code
_entity_poly.pdbx_strand_id
1 'polypeptide(L)'
;MKSTYRILPILLFFIGCLGFSQTPEQQKMIDKALRMRDSIMECMNLEEMLQQANAKEKNLEQKKNSNINAEPITNATKNEDKYWKNTLASENNRFKNWHNGEADLVYNYRYDSQKDAVEYVKVGVITSDGSILLNPTMKVPVVQPLHNFKNSNNFFDIHDSDVYQYSNGGAGFKLNSYILVYKNEKQIGILTIGNSVKVTRNLLTPGDLYFGDEGYLLSWVYVDEACSIKANENWKGDLSNTGTPLLVETSVSYDLSFKPGWNLVKTEIIGTHEFPNAPEEDRSRYKKHEHTIVDTIPDEAIYFFRSTL
;
A
#
# COMPACT_ATOMS: atom_id res chain seq x y z
N MET A 1 -55.76 4.99 30.69
CA MET A 1 -54.74 5.51 29.75
C MET A 1 -53.65 6.25 30.53
N LYS A 2 -52.54 5.58 30.89
CA LYS A 2 -51.33 6.18 31.52
C LYS A 2 -50.31 5.06 31.80
N SER A 3 -49.65 4.51 30.78
CA SER A 3 -48.49 3.61 31.00
C SER A 3 -47.53 3.45 29.81
N THR A 4 -47.83 4.04 28.64
CA THR A 4 -47.01 3.84 27.43
C THR A 4 -45.97 4.94 27.18
N TYR A 5 -45.98 6.04 27.95
CA TYR A 5 -45.08 7.19 27.73
C TYR A 5 -43.75 7.13 28.50
N ARG A 6 -43.48 6.07 29.28
CA ARG A 6 -42.21 5.92 30.02
C ARG A 6 -41.19 4.99 29.36
N ILE A 7 -41.57 4.26 28.30
CA ILE A 7 -40.66 3.30 27.62
C ILE A 7 -39.92 3.96 26.44
N LEU A 8 -40.49 5.01 25.83
CA LEU A 8 -39.90 5.70 24.68
C LEU A 8 -38.55 6.37 24.95
N PRO A 9 -38.30 7.06 26.09
CA PRO A 9 -37.01 7.72 26.31
C PRO A 9 -35.88 6.73 26.67
N ILE A 10 -36.21 5.53 27.15
CA ILE A 10 -35.22 4.46 27.42
C ILE A 10 -34.79 3.79 26.11
N LEU A 11 -35.72 3.59 25.16
CA LEU A 11 -35.37 3.05 23.85
C LEU A 11 -34.52 4.03 23.02
N LEU A 12 -34.77 5.34 23.15
CA LEU A 12 -33.97 6.38 22.47
C LEU A 12 -32.55 6.53 23.06
N PHE A 13 -32.34 6.19 24.33
CA PHE A 13 -31.01 6.20 24.95
C PHE A 13 -30.14 5.01 24.49
N PHE A 14 -30.74 3.86 24.16
CA PHE A 14 -30.00 2.70 23.65
C PHE A 14 -29.62 2.81 22.17
N ILE A 15 -30.32 3.63 21.38
CA ILE A 15 -29.98 3.84 19.96
C ILE A 15 -28.81 4.85 19.81
N GLY A 16 -28.57 5.70 20.82
CA GLY A 16 -27.48 6.69 20.83
C GLY A 16 -26.08 6.15 21.10
N CYS A 17 -25.94 4.85 21.43
CA CYS A 17 -24.64 4.22 21.69
C CYS A 17 -24.17 3.27 20.58
N LEU A 18 -24.90 3.17 19.47
CA LEU A 18 -24.37 2.57 18.23
C LEU A 18 -23.62 3.63 17.43
N GLY A 19 -22.68 4.32 18.10
CA GLY A 19 -21.62 4.99 17.39
C GLY A 19 -20.82 3.92 16.67
N PHE A 20 -20.52 4.12 15.39
CA PHE A 20 -19.62 3.31 14.59
C PHE A 20 -18.26 3.19 15.34
N SER A 21 -18.14 2.21 16.23
CA SER A 21 -16.87 1.88 16.84
C SER A 21 -16.09 1.10 15.82
N GLN A 22 -15.09 1.73 15.20
CA GLN A 22 -13.94 0.99 14.70
C GLN A 22 -13.49 0.05 15.82
N THR A 23 -13.26 -1.22 15.50
CA THR A 23 -12.82 -2.17 16.53
C THR A 23 -11.50 -1.64 17.13
N PRO A 24 -11.18 -1.93 18.41
CA PRO A 24 -9.91 -1.51 19.01
C PRO A 24 -8.68 -1.95 18.19
N GLU A 25 -8.80 -3.01 17.39
CA GLU A 25 -7.80 -3.49 16.43
C GLU A 25 -7.73 -2.62 15.17
N GLN A 26 -8.86 -2.20 14.60
CA GLN A 26 -8.91 -1.21 13.52
C GLN A 26 -8.34 0.13 13.97
N GLN A 27 -8.64 0.58 15.19
CA GLN A 27 -8.07 1.81 15.73
C GLN A 27 -6.55 1.70 15.91
N LYS A 28 -6.03 0.56 16.36
CA LYS A 28 -4.58 0.30 16.44
C LYS A 28 -3.91 0.26 15.06
N MET A 29 -4.57 -0.33 14.07
CA MET A 29 -4.09 -0.33 12.68
C MET A 29 -4.09 1.08 12.09
N ILE A 30 -5.11 1.89 12.38
CA ILE A 30 -5.19 3.30 11.99
C ILE A 30 -4.11 4.13 12.69
N ASP A 31 -3.89 3.96 13.99
CA ASP A 31 -2.86 4.69 14.74
C ASP A 31 -1.44 4.30 14.29
N LYS A 32 -1.23 3.03 13.94
CA LYS A 32 0.03 2.54 13.34
C LYS A 32 0.21 3.10 11.92
N ALA A 33 -0.86 3.08 11.11
CA ALA A 33 -0.88 3.68 9.79
C ALA A 33 -0.69 5.20 9.83
N LEU A 34 -1.15 5.91 10.86
CA LEU A 34 -0.94 7.34 11.08
C LEU A 34 0.52 7.65 11.46
N ARG A 35 1.17 6.83 12.29
CA ARG A 35 2.62 7.00 12.59
C ARG A 35 3.50 6.68 11.38
N MET A 36 3.09 5.73 10.55
CA MET A 36 3.77 5.43 9.28
C MET A 36 3.42 6.46 8.20
N ARG A 37 2.22 7.04 8.24
CA ARG A 37 1.80 8.20 7.43
C ARG A 37 2.74 9.36 7.66
N ASP A 38 3.13 9.67 8.90
CA ASP A 38 4.03 10.79 9.17
C ASP A 38 5.46 10.56 8.60
N SER A 39 5.88 9.30 8.40
CA SER A 39 7.16 8.95 7.76
C SER A 39 7.08 8.76 6.23
N ILE A 40 5.87 8.60 5.68
CA ILE A 40 5.58 8.51 4.24
C ILE A 40 5.04 9.85 3.69
N MET A 41 4.68 10.80 4.59
CA MET A 41 3.97 12.05 4.31
C MET A 41 4.74 13.04 3.44
N GLU A 42 6.04 12.85 3.26
CA GLU A 42 6.84 13.63 2.30
C GLU A 42 6.78 13.07 0.87
N CYS A 43 6.25 11.86 0.64
CA CYS A 43 6.45 11.13 -0.61
C CYS A 43 5.24 11.04 -1.57
N MET A 44 4.02 11.42 -1.16
CA MET A 44 2.85 11.38 -2.06
C MET A 44 1.91 12.55 -1.77
N ASN A 45 1.46 13.23 -2.84
CA ASN A 45 0.68 14.48 -2.85
C ASN A 45 -0.46 14.51 -1.80
N LEU A 46 -0.12 14.93 -0.58
CA LEU A 46 -0.99 15.05 0.59
C LEU A 46 -2.13 16.04 0.33
N GLU A 47 -1.86 17.04 -0.50
CA GLU A 47 -2.78 18.11 -0.80
C GLU A 47 -4.01 17.62 -1.59
N GLU A 48 -3.84 16.65 -2.51
CA GLU A 48 -4.95 16.10 -3.29
C GLU A 48 -5.83 15.15 -2.47
N MET A 49 -5.23 14.34 -1.59
CA MET A 49 -5.98 13.49 -0.64
C MET A 49 -6.74 14.33 0.39
N LEU A 50 -6.12 15.39 0.93
CA LEU A 50 -6.80 16.33 1.84
C LEU A 50 -7.91 17.09 1.13
N GLN A 51 -7.70 17.52 -0.13
CA GLN A 51 -8.75 18.17 -0.92
C GLN A 51 -9.92 17.21 -1.19
N GLN A 52 -9.66 15.94 -1.52
CA GLN A 52 -10.72 14.94 -1.69
C GLN A 52 -11.45 14.63 -0.39
N ALA A 53 -10.75 14.51 0.75
CA ALA A 53 -11.36 14.30 2.05
C ALA A 53 -12.24 15.49 2.46
N ASN A 54 -11.73 16.72 2.31
CA ASN A 54 -12.47 17.95 2.61
C ASN A 54 -13.66 18.17 1.66
N ALA A 55 -13.53 17.82 0.38
CA ALA A 55 -14.64 17.88 -0.56
C ALA A 55 -15.73 16.84 -0.23
N LYS A 56 -15.33 15.65 0.22
CA LYS A 56 -16.25 14.58 0.64
C LYS A 56 -16.98 14.95 1.94
N GLU A 57 -16.30 15.60 2.87
CA GLU A 57 -16.86 16.11 4.13
C GLU A 57 -17.86 17.25 3.86
N LYS A 58 -17.50 18.24 3.03
CA LYS A 58 -18.43 19.30 2.59
C LYS A 58 -19.65 18.76 1.84
N ASN A 59 -19.49 17.73 1.02
CA ASN A 59 -20.60 17.09 0.31
C ASN A 59 -21.51 16.28 1.25
N LEU A 60 -20.96 15.70 2.33
CA LEU A 60 -21.72 15.01 3.37
C LEU A 60 -22.48 16.00 4.27
N GLU A 61 -21.89 17.16 4.56
CA GLU A 61 -22.55 18.25 5.29
C GLU A 61 -23.68 18.89 4.46
N GLN A 62 -23.49 19.06 3.15
CA GLN A 62 -24.54 19.56 2.26
C GLN A 62 -25.70 18.58 2.09
N LYS A 63 -25.41 17.26 2.02
CA LYS A 63 -26.46 16.22 1.95
C LYS A 63 -27.25 16.02 3.24
N LYS A 64 -26.72 16.43 4.41
CA LYS A 64 -27.48 16.43 5.67
C LYS A 64 -28.52 17.55 5.75
N ASN A 65 -28.44 18.57 4.89
CA ASN A 65 -29.31 19.75 4.93
C ASN A 65 -30.38 19.82 3.82
N SER A 66 -30.44 18.85 2.89
CA SER A 66 -31.42 18.85 1.79
C SER A 66 -32.26 17.56 1.77
N ASN A 67 -33.48 17.64 2.31
CA ASN A 67 -34.54 16.67 2.05
C ASN A 67 -35.05 16.84 0.61
N ILE A 68 -34.44 16.19 -0.39
CA ILE A 68 -35.01 16.13 -1.75
C ILE A 68 -34.74 14.75 -2.38
N ASN A 69 -35.79 14.22 -3.00
CA ASN A 69 -35.92 12.95 -3.71
C ASN A 69 -34.69 12.55 -4.55
N ALA A 70 -34.33 11.27 -4.47
CA ALA A 70 -33.23 10.68 -5.22
C ALA A 70 -33.52 10.65 -6.73
N GLU A 71 -32.85 11.54 -7.48
CA GLU A 71 -32.67 11.36 -8.92
C GLU A 71 -31.60 10.29 -9.19
N PRO A 72 -31.65 9.60 -10.35
CA PRO A 72 -30.69 8.57 -10.69
C PRO A 72 -29.29 9.17 -10.74
N ILE A 73 -28.34 8.49 -10.10
CA ILE A 73 -26.91 8.85 -10.08
C ILE A 73 -26.46 9.07 -11.53
N THR A 74 -26.23 10.33 -11.89
CA THR A 74 -25.66 10.70 -13.17
C THR A 74 -24.27 10.09 -13.26
N ASN A 75 -24.02 9.40 -14.39
CA ASN A 75 -22.75 8.76 -14.69
C ASN A 75 -21.62 9.74 -14.46
N ALA A 76 -20.79 9.46 -13.44
CA ALA A 76 -19.57 10.21 -13.22
C ALA A 76 -18.76 10.20 -14.52
N THR A 77 -18.49 11.39 -15.05
CA THR A 77 -17.59 11.60 -16.17
C THR A 77 -16.28 10.88 -15.86
N LYS A 78 -15.78 10.05 -16.79
CA LYS A 78 -14.49 9.32 -16.65
C LYS A 78 -13.41 10.31 -16.22
N ASN A 79 -13.13 10.31 -14.92
CA ASN A 79 -11.94 10.95 -14.38
C ASN A 79 -10.75 10.21 -15.00
N GLU A 80 -9.71 10.92 -15.41
CA GLU A 80 -8.48 10.30 -15.91
C GLU A 80 -8.06 9.18 -14.95
N ASP A 81 -7.74 8.00 -15.49
CA ASP A 81 -7.44 6.81 -14.71
C ASP A 81 -6.40 7.16 -13.62
N LYS A 82 -6.86 7.21 -12.36
CA LYS A 82 -6.09 7.72 -11.22
C LYS A 82 -4.74 7.02 -11.11
N TYR A 83 -4.66 5.77 -11.55
CA TYR A 83 -3.45 4.95 -11.49
C TYR A 83 -2.35 5.43 -12.45
N TRP A 84 -2.71 6.05 -13.57
CA TRP A 84 -1.77 6.57 -14.59
C TRP A 84 -1.33 8.01 -14.36
N LYS A 85 -2.00 8.76 -13.48
CA LYS A 85 -1.58 10.11 -13.12
C LYS A 85 -0.12 10.09 -12.65
N ASN A 86 0.70 10.95 -13.26
CA ASN A 86 2.13 11.09 -12.99
C ASN A 86 2.94 9.79 -13.10
N THR A 87 2.45 8.81 -13.88
CA THR A 87 3.04 7.48 -13.98
C THR A 87 3.56 7.21 -15.38
N LEU A 88 4.82 6.79 -15.50
CA LEU A 88 5.41 6.23 -16.71
C LEU A 88 5.57 4.73 -16.54
N ALA A 89 5.23 3.96 -17.57
CA ALA A 89 5.52 2.54 -17.66
C ALA A 89 6.69 2.30 -18.62
N SER A 90 7.57 1.36 -18.27
CA SER A 90 8.67 0.96 -19.14
C SER A 90 8.20 0.00 -20.23
N GLU A 91 8.87 0.02 -21.37
CA GLU A 91 8.87 -1.07 -22.34
C GLU A 91 10.32 -1.55 -22.51
N ASN A 92 10.58 -2.85 -22.36
CA ASN A 92 11.93 -3.43 -22.43
C ASN A 92 12.94 -2.68 -21.54
N ASN A 93 12.59 -2.48 -20.26
CA ASN A 93 13.40 -1.77 -19.27
C ASN A 93 13.73 -0.31 -19.64
N ARG A 94 12.91 0.34 -20.47
CA ARG A 94 13.12 1.73 -20.89
C ARG A 94 11.84 2.56 -20.86
N PHE A 95 11.92 3.77 -20.30
CA PHE A 95 10.84 4.75 -20.35
C PHE A 95 10.92 5.59 -21.64
N LYS A 96 9.96 5.43 -22.56
CA LYS A 96 9.93 6.16 -23.85
C LYS A 96 9.82 7.67 -23.69
N ASN A 97 9.07 8.15 -22.71
CA ASN A 97 8.80 9.57 -22.48
C ASN A 97 9.61 10.13 -21.30
N TRP A 98 10.85 9.65 -21.14
CA TRP A 98 11.72 10.10 -20.07
C TRP A 98 12.40 11.42 -20.43
N HIS A 99 12.12 12.45 -19.62
CA HIS A 99 12.62 13.81 -19.86
C HIS A 99 13.40 14.37 -18.65
N ASN A 100 13.66 13.53 -17.65
CA ASN A 100 14.35 13.96 -16.44
C ASN A 100 15.88 13.89 -16.56
N GLY A 101 16.46 13.45 -17.69
CA GLY A 101 17.90 13.23 -17.80
C GLY A 101 18.36 12.06 -16.93
N GLU A 102 19.65 11.95 -16.62
CA GLU A 102 20.12 10.87 -15.74
C GLU A 102 19.54 11.03 -14.32
N ALA A 103 19.10 9.92 -13.71
CA ALA A 103 18.61 9.87 -12.34
C ALA A 103 19.12 8.63 -11.61
N ASP A 104 19.47 8.79 -10.34
CA ASP A 104 19.90 7.72 -9.46
C ASP A 104 18.72 6.90 -8.95
N LEU A 105 18.90 5.59 -8.93
CA LEU A 105 18.00 4.66 -8.25
C LEU A 105 18.61 4.31 -6.90
N VAL A 106 17.91 4.62 -5.82
CA VAL A 106 18.45 4.47 -4.46
C VAL A 106 17.53 3.66 -3.54
N TYR A 107 18.15 2.78 -2.77
CA TYR A 107 17.50 1.94 -1.77
C TYR A 107 17.70 2.55 -0.40
N ASN A 108 16.63 3.06 0.22
CA ASN A 108 16.70 3.62 1.56
C ASN A 108 16.74 2.53 2.63
N TYR A 109 17.61 2.68 3.61
CA TYR A 109 17.75 1.71 4.70
C TYR A 109 17.39 2.29 6.06
N ARG A 110 17.44 3.63 6.21
CA ARG A 110 17.16 4.31 7.46
C ARG A 110 16.72 5.75 7.20
N TYR A 111 15.92 6.31 8.11
CA TYR A 111 15.74 7.75 8.25
C TYR A 111 16.54 8.24 9.46
N ASP A 112 17.36 9.25 9.26
CA ASP A 112 18.14 9.91 10.30
C ASP A 112 17.39 11.15 10.78
N SER A 113 16.67 11.01 11.90
CA SER A 113 15.88 12.08 12.49
C SER A 113 16.73 13.26 13.00
N GLN A 114 18.06 13.08 13.18
CA GLN A 114 18.93 14.18 13.59
C GLN A 114 19.29 15.09 12.42
N LYS A 115 19.34 14.53 11.20
CA LYS A 115 19.64 15.26 9.97
C LYS A 115 18.39 15.58 9.16
N ASP A 116 17.24 15.07 9.57
CA ASP A 116 16.00 15.10 8.81
C ASP A 116 16.22 14.58 7.38
N ALA A 117 16.87 13.43 7.27
CA ALA A 117 17.35 12.91 5.98
C ALA A 117 17.20 11.40 5.87
N VAL A 118 16.81 10.94 4.68
CA VAL A 118 16.77 9.52 4.33
C VAL A 118 18.18 9.05 3.97
N GLU A 119 18.68 8.05 4.69
CA GLU A 119 19.93 7.36 4.35
C GLU A 119 19.65 6.22 3.36
N TYR A 120 20.43 6.21 2.27
CA TYR A 120 20.25 5.28 1.17
C TYR A 120 21.57 4.80 0.57
N VAL A 121 21.50 3.73 -0.20
CA VAL A 121 22.58 3.27 -1.08
C VAL A 121 22.11 3.32 -2.52
N LYS A 122 22.99 3.70 -3.45
CA LYS A 122 22.69 3.63 -4.88
C LYS A 122 22.62 2.16 -5.32
N VAL A 123 21.56 1.80 -6.03
CA VAL A 123 21.29 0.45 -6.54
C VAL A 123 21.07 0.41 -8.04
N GLY A 124 21.14 1.56 -8.72
CA GLY A 124 21.01 1.63 -10.16
C GLY A 124 20.95 3.05 -10.68
N VAL A 125 20.58 3.19 -11.95
CA VAL A 125 20.42 4.46 -12.65
C VAL A 125 19.31 4.33 -13.70
N ILE A 126 18.56 5.41 -13.91
CA ILE A 126 17.81 5.65 -15.14
C ILE A 126 18.68 6.55 -16.00
N THR A 127 19.15 6.04 -17.12
CA THR A 127 20.03 6.79 -18.04
C THR A 127 19.26 7.94 -18.69
N SER A 128 19.98 8.86 -19.32
CA SER A 128 19.38 10.01 -20.01
C SER A 128 18.38 9.64 -21.11
N ASP A 129 18.51 8.46 -21.70
CA ASP A 129 17.59 7.93 -22.73
C ASP A 129 16.39 7.15 -22.15
N GLY A 130 16.29 7.06 -20.83
CA GLY A 130 15.22 6.40 -20.09
C GLY A 130 15.45 4.92 -19.79
N SER A 131 16.61 4.36 -20.16
CA SER A 131 16.93 2.95 -19.88
C SER A 131 17.23 2.74 -18.39
N ILE A 132 16.76 1.63 -17.84
CA ILE A 132 16.85 1.30 -16.42
C ILE A 132 17.97 0.27 -16.24
N LEU A 133 18.99 0.63 -15.47
CA LEU A 133 20.14 -0.22 -15.19
C LEU A 133 20.26 -0.43 -13.68
N LEU A 134 20.01 -1.65 -13.22
CA LEU A 134 20.11 -2.04 -11.82
C LEU A 134 21.50 -2.62 -11.54
N ASN A 135 22.19 -2.04 -10.57
CA ASN A 135 23.52 -2.44 -10.12
C ASN A 135 23.58 -2.33 -8.59
N PRO A 136 22.95 -3.26 -7.85
CA PRO A 136 22.89 -3.18 -6.40
C PRO A 136 24.29 -3.30 -5.80
N THR A 137 24.59 -2.45 -4.81
CA THR A 137 25.86 -2.49 -4.05
C THR A 137 26.03 -3.81 -3.29
N MET A 138 27.22 -4.18 -2.85
CA MET A 138 27.42 -5.43 -2.10
C MET A 138 26.81 -5.42 -0.68
N LYS A 139 26.61 -4.24 -0.08
CA LYS A 139 26.21 -4.13 1.33
C LYS A 139 25.30 -2.95 1.60
N VAL A 140 24.32 -3.16 2.49
CA VAL A 140 23.56 -2.11 3.16
C VAL A 140 24.19 -1.83 4.53
N PRO A 141 24.55 -0.57 4.87
CA PRO A 141 25.33 -0.27 6.07
C PRO A 141 24.65 -0.62 7.39
N VAL A 142 23.35 -0.30 7.50
CA VAL A 142 22.56 -0.47 8.72
C VAL A 142 21.26 -1.17 8.37
N VAL A 143 21.00 -2.28 9.05
CA VAL A 143 19.79 -3.08 8.93
C VAL A 143 19.27 -3.43 10.32
N GLN A 144 17.97 -3.69 10.41
CA GLN A 144 17.30 -4.01 11.67
C GLN A 144 17.09 -5.52 11.78
N PRO A 145 17.04 -6.09 12.99
CA PRO A 145 16.75 -7.51 13.16
C PRO A 145 15.45 -7.95 12.45
N LEU A 146 15.47 -9.10 11.79
CA LEU A 146 14.35 -9.68 11.03
C LEU A 146 13.06 -9.76 11.84
N HIS A 147 13.13 -10.08 13.12
CA HIS A 147 11.95 -10.20 13.98
C HIS A 147 11.17 -8.87 14.11
N ASN A 148 11.76 -7.73 13.73
CA ASN A 148 11.04 -6.45 13.66
C ASN A 148 10.08 -6.39 12.47
N PHE A 149 10.15 -7.30 11.51
CA PHE A 149 9.29 -7.33 10.33
C PHE A 149 7.80 -7.29 10.69
N LYS A 150 7.36 -8.00 11.73
CA LYS A 150 5.95 -7.95 12.20
C LYS A 150 5.47 -6.54 12.54
N ASN A 151 6.38 -5.66 12.94
CA ASN A 151 6.09 -4.28 13.27
C ASN A 151 6.23 -3.34 12.06
N SER A 152 7.04 -3.70 11.07
CA SER A 152 7.39 -2.86 9.93
C SER A 152 6.88 -3.37 8.58
N ASN A 153 6.01 -4.38 8.56
CA ASN A 153 5.38 -4.86 7.33
C ASN A 153 4.45 -3.76 6.79
N ASN A 154 4.81 -3.20 5.63
CA ASN A 154 4.09 -2.12 4.98
C ASN A 154 2.88 -2.60 4.16
N PHE A 155 2.70 -3.93 4.00
CA PHE A 155 1.56 -4.50 3.29
C PHE A 155 0.31 -4.61 4.17
N PHE A 156 0.44 -4.60 5.51
CA PHE A 156 -0.66 -4.72 6.48
C PHE A 156 -1.68 -5.81 6.16
N ASP A 157 -1.22 -6.88 5.52
CA ASP A 157 -2.02 -7.97 4.98
C ASP A 157 -2.15 -9.16 5.94
N ILE A 158 -1.32 -9.19 6.99
CA ILE A 158 -1.48 -10.05 8.16
C ILE A 158 -2.01 -9.21 9.32
N HIS A 159 -3.16 -9.61 9.86
CA HIS A 159 -3.84 -8.91 10.95
C HIS A 159 -3.32 -9.36 12.31
N ASP A 160 -3.12 -10.66 12.49
CA ASP A 160 -2.48 -11.23 13.67
C ASP A 160 -0.96 -11.34 13.46
N SER A 161 -0.23 -10.34 13.96
CA SER A 161 1.22 -10.29 13.81
C SER A 161 1.98 -11.41 14.52
N ASP A 162 1.33 -12.19 15.39
CA ASP A 162 1.97 -13.29 16.10
C ASP A 162 2.03 -14.58 15.27
N VAL A 163 1.37 -14.63 14.10
CA VAL A 163 1.47 -15.77 13.16
C VAL A 163 2.82 -15.82 12.42
N TYR A 164 3.60 -14.74 12.46
CA TYR A 164 4.93 -14.71 11.85
C TYR A 164 5.91 -15.62 12.60
N GLN A 165 6.50 -16.53 11.85
CA GLN A 165 7.58 -17.41 12.28
C GLN A 165 8.86 -17.01 11.56
N TYR A 166 9.96 -16.95 12.30
CA TYR A 166 11.26 -16.55 11.79
C TYR A 166 12.28 -17.66 11.98
N SER A 167 13.12 -17.91 10.97
CA SER A 167 14.44 -18.50 11.22
C SER A 167 15.48 -17.39 11.30
N ASN A 168 16.44 -17.53 12.21
CA ASN A 168 17.47 -16.53 12.48
C ASN A 168 16.89 -15.10 12.63
N GLY A 169 15.94 -14.91 13.55
CA GLY A 169 15.25 -13.63 13.73
C GLY A 169 16.15 -12.45 14.12
N GLY A 170 17.43 -12.70 14.46
CA GLY A 170 18.44 -11.68 14.71
C GLY A 170 19.15 -11.16 13.46
N ALA A 171 19.03 -11.85 12.31
CA ALA A 171 19.62 -11.43 11.05
C ALA A 171 19.18 -10.01 10.69
N GLY A 172 20.12 -9.19 10.26
CA GLY A 172 19.84 -7.88 9.71
C GLY A 172 19.03 -7.98 8.43
N PHE A 173 17.90 -7.27 8.39
CA PHE A 173 16.89 -7.32 7.35
C PHE A 173 16.44 -5.91 6.97
N LYS A 174 16.23 -5.68 5.67
CA LYS A 174 15.49 -4.53 5.16
C LYS A 174 14.71 -4.95 3.92
N LEU A 175 13.45 -4.52 3.86
CA LEU A 175 12.57 -4.64 2.69
C LEU A 175 12.14 -3.25 2.26
N ASN A 176 12.18 -2.99 0.94
CA ASN A 176 11.52 -1.86 0.31
C ASN A 176 10.66 -2.35 -0.86
N SER A 177 9.38 -1.97 -0.84
CA SER A 177 8.41 -2.28 -1.89
C SER A 177 8.56 -1.37 -3.14
N TYR A 178 9.47 -0.40 -3.07
CA TYR A 178 9.83 0.52 -4.15
C TYR A 178 11.29 0.96 -4.01
N ILE A 179 11.83 1.53 -5.08
CA ILE A 179 13.13 2.21 -5.11
C ILE A 179 12.88 3.71 -5.26
N LEU A 180 13.64 4.54 -4.55
CA LEU A 180 13.54 5.99 -4.69
C LEU A 180 14.31 6.44 -5.93
N VAL A 181 13.78 7.46 -6.62
CA VAL A 181 14.43 8.05 -7.81
C VAL A 181 14.91 9.45 -7.46
N TYR A 182 16.21 9.67 -7.55
CA TYR A 182 16.88 10.92 -7.19
C TYR A 182 17.51 11.58 -8.40
N LYS A 183 17.42 12.90 -8.47
CA LYS A 183 18.16 13.72 -9.44
C LYS A 183 18.72 14.93 -8.73
N ASN A 184 20.03 15.14 -8.85
CA ASN A 184 20.73 16.26 -8.19
C ASN A 184 20.37 16.34 -6.70
N GLU A 185 20.47 15.20 -6.00
CA GLU A 185 20.17 15.05 -4.56
C GLU A 185 18.71 15.31 -4.15
N LYS A 186 17.80 15.53 -5.11
CA LYS A 186 16.36 15.67 -4.86
C LYS A 186 15.61 14.42 -5.30
N GLN A 187 14.72 13.94 -4.44
CA GLN A 187 13.76 12.90 -4.82
C GLN A 187 12.79 13.46 -5.86
N ILE A 188 12.67 12.78 -7.00
CA ILE A 188 11.76 13.14 -8.10
C ILE A 188 10.64 12.13 -8.29
N GLY A 189 10.68 11.02 -7.57
CA GLY A 189 9.69 9.96 -7.72
C GLY A 189 10.09 8.65 -7.04
N ILE A 190 9.27 7.64 -7.28
CA ILE A 190 9.53 6.25 -6.90
C ILE A 190 9.44 5.34 -8.11
N LEU A 191 10.12 4.20 -8.04
CA LEU A 191 10.13 3.15 -9.04
C LEU A 191 9.60 1.86 -8.40
N THR A 192 8.54 1.30 -8.98
CA THR A 192 8.06 -0.05 -8.62
C THR A 192 8.22 -1.01 -9.78
N ILE A 193 8.25 -2.30 -9.49
CA ILE A 193 8.39 -3.35 -10.49
C ILE A 193 7.23 -4.33 -10.32
N GLY A 194 6.53 -4.68 -11.38
CA GLY A 194 5.38 -5.58 -11.33
C GLY A 194 4.74 -5.73 -12.70
N ASN A 195 3.52 -6.24 -12.78
CA ASN A 195 2.82 -6.39 -14.08
C ASN A 195 1.55 -5.52 -14.20
N SER A 196 1.17 -4.80 -13.15
CA SER A 196 -0.06 -4.02 -13.11
C SER A 196 0.16 -2.67 -12.41
N VAL A 197 -0.17 -1.58 -13.11
CA VAL A 197 -0.06 -0.22 -12.56
C VAL A 197 -0.93 -0.02 -11.33
N LYS A 198 -2.12 -0.65 -11.32
CA LYS A 198 -3.11 -0.62 -10.25
C LYS A 198 -2.60 -1.39 -9.04
N VAL A 199 -2.23 -2.66 -9.22
CA VAL A 199 -1.75 -3.51 -8.12
C VAL A 199 -0.49 -2.94 -7.48
N THR A 200 0.49 -2.54 -8.28
CA THR A 200 1.74 -1.96 -7.76
C THR A 200 1.54 -0.62 -7.05
N ARG A 201 0.45 0.12 -7.33
CA ARG A 201 0.11 1.35 -6.60
C ARG A 201 -0.70 1.09 -5.34
N ASN A 202 -1.66 0.18 -5.41
CA ASN A 202 -2.54 -0.14 -4.30
C ASN A 202 -1.77 -0.81 -3.16
N LEU A 203 -0.83 -1.72 -3.49
CA LEU A 203 0.06 -2.35 -2.52
C LEU A 203 1.03 -1.38 -1.82
N LEU A 204 1.13 -0.12 -2.27
CA LEU A 204 1.90 0.93 -1.62
C LEU A 204 1.04 1.96 -0.87
N THR A 205 -0.28 1.90 -1.04
CA THR A 205 -1.19 2.94 -0.57
C THR A 205 -2.03 2.37 0.56
N PRO A 206 -1.81 2.77 1.84
CA PRO A 206 -2.48 2.16 2.99
C PRO A 206 -4.01 2.10 2.91
N GLY A 207 -4.66 3.03 2.20
CA GLY A 207 -6.10 3.05 1.98
C GLY A 207 -6.61 2.10 0.89
N ASP A 208 -5.73 1.64 -0.01
CA ASP A 208 -6.09 0.84 -1.19
C ASP A 208 -5.57 -0.61 -1.10
N LEU A 209 -4.98 -1.02 0.03
CA LEU A 209 -4.28 -2.32 0.19
C LEU A 209 -5.14 -3.57 -0.05
N TYR A 210 -6.47 -3.44 0.02
CA TYR A 210 -7.41 -4.54 -0.22
C TYR A 210 -8.07 -4.48 -1.60
N PHE A 211 -7.78 -3.45 -2.39
CA PHE A 211 -8.49 -3.12 -3.60
C PHE A 211 -7.67 -3.50 -4.82
N GLY A 212 -8.31 -4.13 -5.79
CA GLY A 212 -7.77 -4.21 -7.12
C GLY A 212 -7.83 -5.58 -7.74
N ASP A 213 -7.11 -5.68 -8.85
CA ASP A 213 -7.17 -6.80 -9.77
C ASP A 213 -6.00 -7.76 -9.53
N GLU A 214 -5.95 -8.86 -10.26
CA GLU A 214 -4.79 -9.76 -10.21
C GLU A 214 -3.52 -9.06 -10.74
N GLY A 215 -2.38 -9.48 -10.22
CA GLY A 215 -1.08 -8.94 -10.57
C GLY A 215 -0.08 -9.08 -9.44
N TYR A 216 1.11 -8.52 -9.61
CA TYR A 216 2.15 -8.60 -8.59
C TYR A 216 2.99 -7.32 -8.47
N LEU A 217 3.63 -7.19 -7.31
CA LEU A 217 4.69 -6.25 -7.01
C LEU A 217 5.95 -7.03 -6.62
N LEU A 218 7.11 -6.61 -7.12
CA LEU A 218 8.42 -7.07 -6.63
C LEU A 218 8.98 -6.08 -5.62
N SER A 219 9.36 -6.59 -4.46
CA SER A 219 10.03 -5.86 -3.40
C SER A 219 11.49 -6.26 -3.29
N TRP A 220 12.36 -5.28 -3.04
CA TRP A 220 13.78 -5.50 -2.83
C TRP A 220 14.08 -5.77 -1.37
N VAL A 221 14.76 -6.87 -1.10
CA VAL A 221 15.14 -7.27 0.25
C VAL A 221 16.66 -7.42 0.33
N TYR A 222 17.27 -6.81 1.33
CA TYR A 222 18.64 -7.11 1.73
C TYR A 222 18.63 -7.83 3.07
N VAL A 223 19.40 -8.92 3.15
CA VAL A 223 19.70 -9.62 4.41
C VAL A 223 21.20 -9.80 4.60
N ASP A 224 21.72 -9.67 5.81
CA ASP A 224 23.15 -9.90 6.09
C ASP A 224 23.49 -11.39 6.25
N GLU A 225 22.54 -12.17 6.76
CA GLU A 225 22.65 -13.61 7.00
C GLU A 225 21.44 -14.36 6.42
N ALA A 226 21.62 -15.67 6.22
CA ALA A 226 20.52 -16.54 5.81
C ALA A 226 19.44 -16.56 6.90
N CYS A 227 18.20 -16.37 6.49
CA CYS A 227 17.04 -16.31 7.39
C CYS A 227 15.74 -16.58 6.61
N SER A 228 14.62 -16.68 7.31
CA SER A 228 13.32 -16.93 6.67
C SER A 228 12.16 -16.31 7.42
N ILE A 229 11.09 -16.02 6.68
CA ILE A 229 9.78 -15.63 7.21
C ILE A 229 8.77 -16.65 6.72
N LYS A 230 8.00 -17.22 7.65
CA LYS A 230 6.79 -18.00 7.35
C LYS A 230 5.60 -17.42 8.08
N ALA A 231 4.48 -17.32 7.38
CA ALA A 231 3.21 -16.89 7.96
C ALA A 231 2.07 -17.39 7.09
N ASN A 232 0.94 -17.67 7.71
CA ASN A 232 -0.30 -17.97 7.01
C ASN A 232 -1.46 -17.41 7.82
N GLU A 233 -2.32 -16.65 7.16
CA GLU A 233 -3.55 -16.14 7.75
C GLU A 233 -4.70 -16.32 6.77
N ASN A 234 -5.84 -16.79 7.25
CA ASN A 234 -7.11 -16.69 6.54
C ASN A 234 -7.97 -15.70 7.30
N TRP A 235 -8.05 -14.48 6.78
CA TRP A 235 -8.83 -13.42 7.38
C TRP A 235 -10.24 -13.39 6.79
N LYS A 236 -11.22 -13.17 7.66
CA LYS A 236 -12.61 -12.91 7.29
C LYS A 236 -13.04 -11.62 7.93
N GLY A 237 -13.57 -10.70 7.14
CA GLY A 237 -14.12 -9.48 7.70
C GLY A 237 -14.98 -8.70 6.74
N ASP A 238 -15.61 -7.69 7.32
CA ASP A 238 -16.51 -6.79 6.64
C ASP A 238 -15.72 -5.58 6.13
N LEU A 239 -15.66 -5.43 4.81
CA LEU A 239 -15.03 -4.29 4.13
C LEU A 239 -16.05 -3.22 3.72
N SER A 240 -17.25 -3.20 4.33
CA SER A 240 -18.27 -2.22 4.00
C SER A 240 -17.98 -0.85 4.62
N ASN A 241 -18.03 0.16 3.76
CA ASN A 241 -17.94 1.57 4.15
C ASN A 241 -19.33 2.25 4.15
N THR A 242 -20.39 1.50 3.80
CA THR A 242 -21.70 2.04 3.39
C THR A 242 -22.91 1.39 4.07
N GLY A 243 -22.69 0.57 5.11
CA GLY A 243 -23.76 0.01 5.96
C GLY A 243 -24.39 -1.30 5.48
N THR A 244 -24.05 -1.78 4.28
CA THR A 244 -24.36 -3.16 3.83
C THR A 244 -23.10 -4.01 3.97
N PRO A 245 -23.08 -5.05 4.83
CA PRO A 245 -21.90 -5.87 5.05
C PRO A 245 -21.30 -6.43 3.78
N LEU A 246 -19.99 -6.22 3.60
CA LEU A 246 -19.19 -6.73 2.51
C LEU A 246 -18.22 -7.77 3.06
N LEU A 247 -18.75 -8.93 3.41
CA LEU A 247 -17.93 -10.00 3.95
C LEU A 247 -17.03 -10.57 2.85
N VAL A 248 -15.73 -10.45 3.05
CA VAL A 248 -14.72 -11.09 2.22
C VAL A 248 -13.91 -12.07 3.04
N GLU A 249 -13.37 -13.05 2.34
CA GLU A 249 -12.32 -13.92 2.85
C GLU A 249 -11.06 -13.66 2.04
N THR A 250 -9.98 -13.34 2.75
CA THR A 250 -8.66 -13.10 2.16
C THR A 250 -7.65 -14.02 2.82
N SER A 251 -6.90 -14.76 2.00
CA SER A 251 -5.82 -15.63 2.47
C SER A 251 -4.47 -14.99 2.19
N VAL A 252 -3.56 -15.01 3.16
CA VAL A 252 -2.23 -14.43 3.02
C VAL A 252 -1.21 -15.47 3.43
N SER A 253 -0.17 -15.62 2.62
CA SER A 253 0.88 -16.60 2.85
C SER A 253 2.25 -16.02 2.59
N TYR A 254 3.16 -16.27 3.51
CA TYR A 254 4.59 -16.00 3.40
C TYR A 254 5.33 -17.32 3.44
N ASP A 255 6.11 -17.59 2.39
CA ASP A 255 7.12 -18.65 2.38
C ASP A 255 8.42 -18.08 1.80
N LEU A 256 9.13 -17.32 2.64
CA LEU A 256 10.29 -16.55 2.22
C LEU A 256 11.55 -17.14 2.84
N SER A 257 12.45 -17.66 2.01
CA SER A 257 13.76 -18.16 2.42
C SER A 257 14.86 -17.31 1.79
N PHE A 258 15.51 -16.47 2.58
CA PHE A 258 16.47 -15.49 2.10
C PHE A 258 17.90 -16.03 2.13
N LYS A 259 18.65 -15.76 1.06
CA LYS A 259 20.11 -15.91 1.03
C LYS A 259 20.79 -14.61 1.45
N PRO A 260 21.99 -14.64 2.06
CA PRO A 260 22.77 -13.43 2.32
C PRO A 260 22.89 -12.54 1.07
N GLY A 261 22.72 -11.24 1.25
CA GLY A 261 22.72 -10.24 0.18
C GLY A 261 21.32 -9.89 -0.33
N TRP A 262 21.23 -9.59 -1.62
CA TRP A 262 19.99 -9.15 -2.26
C TRP A 262 19.07 -10.29 -2.65
N ASN A 263 17.80 -10.10 -2.38
CA ASN A 263 16.70 -11.00 -2.69
C ASN A 263 15.55 -10.18 -3.29
N LEU A 264 14.70 -10.85 -4.08
CA LEU A 264 13.47 -10.28 -4.60
C LEU A 264 12.29 -11.05 -4.02
N VAL A 265 11.35 -10.33 -3.43
CA VAL A 265 10.08 -10.88 -2.97
C VAL A 265 9.00 -10.51 -3.97
N LYS A 266 8.33 -11.51 -4.53
CA LYS A 266 7.11 -11.33 -5.32
C LYS A 266 5.91 -11.41 -4.39
N THR A 267 5.17 -10.30 -4.28
CA THR A 267 3.85 -10.24 -3.66
C THR A 267 2.81 -10.34 -4.76
N GLU A 268 2.20 -11.51 -4.90
CA GLU A 268 1.24 -11.83 -5.96
C GLU A 268 -0.19 -11.86 -5.42
N ILE A 269 -1.08 -11.18 -6.13
CA ILE A 269 -2.51 -11.18 -5.89
C ILE A 269 -3.16 -12.24 -6.79
N ILE A 270 -3.80 -13.22 -6.16
CA ILE A 270 -4.46 -14.33 -6.84
C ILE A 270 -5.96 -14.27 -6.54
N GLY A 271 -6.76 -14.08 -7.58
CA GLY A 271 -8.20 -13.96 -7.51
C GLY A 271 -8.71 -12.63 -6.93
N THR A 272 -9.89 -12.24 -7.39
CA THR A 272 -10.64 -11.09 -6.86
C THR A 272 -12.07 -11.46 -6.49
N HIS A 273 -12.60 -10.78 -5.47
CA HIS A 273 -14.04 -10.68 -5.22
C HIS A 273 -14.58 -9.48 -5.99
N GLU A 274 -15.62 -9.70 -6.80
CA GLU A 274 -16.23 -8.66 -7.64
C GLU A 274 -17.49 -8.10 -7.01
N PHE A 275 -17.59 -6.77 -7.00
CA PHE A 275 -18.69 -5.99 -6.45
C PHE A 275 -19.24 -5.05 -7.53
N PRO A 276 -20.02 -5.57 -8.50
CA PRO A 276 -20.40 -4.83 -9.70
C PRO A 276 -21.24 -3.57 -9.43
N ASN A 277 -21.90 -3.52 -8.27
CA ASN A 277 -22.74 -2.40 -7.84
C ASN A 277 -21.95 -1.33 -7.05
N ALA A 278 -20.67 -1.54 -6.79
CA ALA A 278 -19.81 -0.58 -6.10
C ALA A 278 -19.24 0.49 -7.06
N PRO A 279 -18.81 1.66 -6.54
CA PRO A 279 -18.00 2.60 -7.31
C PRO A 279 -16.82 1.90 -7.99
N GLU A 280 -16.38 2.37 -9.16
CA GLU A 280 -15.36 1.69 -9.98
C GLU A 280 -14.07 1.35 -9.20
N GLU A 281 -13.64 2.24 -8.32
CA GLU A 281 -12.46 2.08 -7.47
C GLU A 281 -12.64 0.96 -6.41
N ASP A 282 -13.89 0.63 -6.09
CA ASP A 282 -14.30 -0.33 -5.06
C ASP A 282 -14.81 -1.65 -5.66
N ARG A 283 -14.70 -1.87 -6.98
CA ARG A 283 -15.31 -3.04 -7.64
C ARG A 283 -14.61 -4.35 -7.37
N SER A 284 -13.33 -4.35 -7.01
CA SER A 284 -12.57 -5.57 -6.77
C SER A 284 -11.88 -5.57 -5.41
N ARG A 285 -11.87 -6.72 -4.73
CA ARG A 285 -11.08 -6.97 -3.52
C ARG A 285 -10.20 -8.21 -3.67
N TYR A 286 -9.02 -8.18 -3.07
CA TYR A 286 -8.07 -9.28 -3.15
C TYR A 286 -8.56 -10.54 -2.41
N LYS A 287 -8.49 -11.71 -3.07
CA LYS A 287 -8.79 -13.02 -2.46
C LYS A 287 -7.58 -13.66 -1.80
N LYS A 288 -6.40 -13.54 -2.42
CA LYS A 288 -5.19 -14.16 -1.91
C LYS A 288 -3.96 -13.30 -2.16
N HIS A 289 -3.09 -13.19 -1.17
CA HIS A 289 -1.75 -12.67 -1.27
C HIS A 289 -0.75 -13.82 -1.09
N GLU A 290 0.15 -13.97 -2.04
CA GLU A 290 1.23 -14.95 -1.98
C GLU A 290 2.57 -14.23 -2.04
N HIS A 291 3.37 -14.35 -0.98
CA HIS A 291 4.71 -13.78 -0.89
C HIS A 291 5.74 -14.88 -1.07
N THR A 292 6.49 -14.80 -2.16
CA THR A 292 7.51 -15.79 -2.55
C THR A 292 8.83 -15.12 -2.93
N ILE A 293 9.92 -15.87 -2.88
CA ILE A 293 11.22 -15.41 -3.41
C ILE A 293 11.30 -15.75 -4.89
N VAL A 294 11.81 -14.81 -5.68
CA VAL A 294 12.18 -15.02 -7.09
C VAL A 294 13.67 -14.75 -7.29
N ASP A 295 14.31 -15.53 -8.14
CA ASP A 295 15.76 -15.42 -8.39
C ASP A 295 16.13 -14.22 -9.26
N THR A 296 15.25 -13.87 -10.20
CA THR A 296 15.43 -12.76 -11.14
C THR A 296 14.12 -12.01 -11.33
N ILE A 297 14.23 -10.77 -11.80
CA ILE A 297 13.07 -10.01 -12.27
C ILE A 297 12.50 -10.75 -13.49
N PRO A 298 11.20 -11.11 -13.52
CA PRO A 298 10.58 -11.79 -14.65
C PRO A 298 10.64 -10.93 -15.92
N ASP A 299 10.71 -11.57 -17.09
CA ASP A 299 10.82 -10.87 -18.38
C ASP A 299 9.59 -10.01 -18.70
N GLU A 300 8.41 -10.41 -18.20
CA GLU A 300 7.17 -9.66 -18.36
C GLU A 300 7.00 -8.51 -17.36
N ALA A 301 7.96 -8.32 -16.45
CA ALA A 301 7.89 -7.26 -15.46
C ALA A 301 8.01 -5.87 -16.11
N ILE A 302 7.14 -4.98 -15.66
CA ILE A 302 7.07 -3.58 -16.03
C ILE A 302 7.58 -2.74 -14.87
N TYR A 303 8.44 -1.78 -15.17
CA TYR A 303 8.83 -0.74 -14.24
C TYR A 303 7.84 0.41 -14.35
N PHE A 304 7.33 0.86 -13.20
CA PHE A 304 6.46 2.03 -13.11
C PHE A 304 7.18 3.13 -12.33
N PHE A 305 7.51 4.21 -13.02
CA PHE A 305 8.00 5.44 -12.40
C PHE A 305 6.83 6.33 -12.05
N ARG A 306 6.73 6.75 -10.78
CA ARG A 306 5.69 7.67 -10.30
C ARG A 306 6.36 8.95 -9.80
N SER A 307 6.08 10.06 -10.47
CA SER A 307 6.64 11.37 -10.13
C SER A 307 6.01 11.94 -8.86
N THR A 308 6.79 12.66 -8.05
CA THR A 308 6.33 13.36 -6.83
C THR A 308 5.63 14.69 -7.09
N LEU A 309 5.56 15.14 -8.35
CA LEU A 309 4.90 16.39 -8.78
C LEU A 309 3.40 16.42 -8.45
#